data_AF-A0A2R6HVN5-F1
#
_entry.id   AF-A0A2R6HVN5-F1
#
_cell.length_a   1.000
_cell.length_b   1.000
_cell.length_c   1.000
_cell.angle_alpha   90.00
_cell.angle_beta   90.00
_cell.angle_gamma   90.00
#
_symmetry.space_group_name_H-M   'P 1'
#
loop_
_entity.id
_entity.type
_entity.pdbx_description
1 polymer ?
#
loop_
_entity_poly.entity_id
_entity_poly.type
_entity_poly.pdbx_seq_one_letter_code
_entity_poly.pdbx_strand_id
1 'polypeptide(L)'
;MTDGLPESARQAFDVHDAFEPSDDAAYRVTTTAFEGTVTATDAPEWRTAYTVTVRAPTLPAATVDDVGDAVVDGWFETLTRRLEDAPQSTRTAVDLGGYAVERDGETVVVTYEFELGSADTAARVAKTFVEYVEGTYVEGIVPGYDYEGPVAELVEQAQHDAGDGGAGGTPL
;
A
#
# COMPACT_ATOMS: atom_id res chain seq x y z
N MET A 1 -13.52 -18.98 -7.56
CA MET A 1 -12.69 -20.20 -7.37
C MET A 1 -11.31 -19.69 -6.98
N THR A 2 -10.69 -20.30 -5.97
CA THR A 2 -9.52 -19.75 -5.26
C THR A 2 -8.43 -20.82 -5.20
N ASP A 3 -8.40 -21.67 -6.23
CA ASP A 3 -7.64 -22.92 -6.34
C ASP A 3 -6.13 -22.72 -6.56
N GLY A 4 -5.58 -21.55 -6.25
CA GLY A 4 -4.15 -21.24 -6.35
C GLY A 4 -3.45 -20.95 -5.02
N LEU A 5 -4.20 -20.58 -3.96
CA LEU A 5 -3.62 -20.22 -2.67
C LEU A 5 -3.50 -21.43 -1.74
N PRO A 6 -2.43 -21.50 -0.94
CA PRO A 6 -2.37 -22.39 0.21
C PRO A 6 -3.59 -22.19 1.13
N GLU A 7 -4.18 -23.31 1.58
CA GLU A 7 -5.45 -23.31 2.33
C GLU A 7 -5.36 -22.45 3.61
N SER A 8 -4.23 -22.47 4.30
CA SER A 8 -3.98 -21.66 5.50
C SER A 8 -3.98 -20.16 5.20
N ALA A 9 -3.38 -19.74 4.09
CA ALA A 9 -3.38 -18.35 3.64
C ALA A 9 -4.80 -17.89 3.32
N ARG A 10 -5.54 -18.69 2.55
CA ARG A 10 -6.93 -18.43 2.21
C ARG A 10 -7.81 -18.24 3.46
N GLN A 11 -7.75 -19.18 4.41
CA GLN A 11 -8.52 -19.08 5.66
C GLN A 11 -8.17 -17.82 6.45
N ALA A 12 -6.89 -17.48 6.54
CA ALA A 12 -6.44 -16.29 7.26
C ALA A 12 -6.98 -15.00 6.63
N PHE A 13 -7.01 -14.90 5.30
CA PHE A 13 -7.62 -13.75 4.63
C PHE A 13 -9.14 -13.72 4.76
N ASP A 14 -9.83 -14.86 4.62
CA ASP A 14 -11.29 -14.96 4.71
C ASP A 14 -11.83 -14.52 6.09
N VAL A 15 -11.06 -14.72 7.18
CA VAL A 15 -11.48 -14.30 8.55
C VAL A 15 -11.04 -12.88 8.92
N HIS A 16 -10.16 -12.26 8.13
CA HIS A 16 -9.60 -10.95 8.43
C HIS A 16 -10.44 -9.85 7.78
N ASP A 17 -11.02 -8.96 8.59
CA ASP A 17 -12.01 -7.95 8.16
C ASP A 17 -11.53 -6.97 7.08
N ALA A 18 -10.22 -6.71 7.02
CA ALA A 18 -9.60 -5.85 6.01
C ALA A 18 -9.46 -6.48 4.61
N PHE A 19 -9.85 -7.73 4.39
CA PHE A 19 -9.66 -8.44 3.13
C PHE A 19 -10.98 -8.89 2.51
N GLU A 20 -11.06 -8.77 1.19
CA GLU A 20 -12.12 -9.37 0.39
C GLU A 20 -11.53 -10.25 -0.71
N PRO A 21 -12.14 -11.40 -1.03
CA PRO A 21 -11.73 -12.20 -2.19
C PRO A 21 -11.83 -11.38 -3.48
N SER A 22 -10.80 -11.49 -4.31
CA SER A 22 -10.73 -10.89 -5.65
C SER A 22 -10.61 -11.98 -6.72
N ASP A 23 -10.46 -11.54 -7.98
CA ASP A 23 -10.16 -12.42 -9.11
C ASP A 23 -8.77 -13.07 -8.98
N ASP A 24 -8.48 -14.03 -9.87
CA ASP A 24 -7.15 -14.65 -10.05
C ASP A 24 -6.49 -15.22 -8.78
N ALA A 25 -7.31 -15.71 -7.85
CA ALA A 25 -6.82 -16.18 -6.55
C ALA A 25 -5.99 -15.09 -5.83
N ALA A 26 -6.56 -13.90 -5.71
CA ALA A 26 -6.01 -12.83 -4.89
C ALA A 26 -7.01 -12.37 -3.84
N TYR A 27 -6.52 -11.67 -2.82
CA TYR A 27 -7.34 -10.93 -1.86
C TYR A 27 -7.03 -9.44 -1.94
N ARG A 28 -8.08 -8.62 -1.98
CA ARG A 28 -7.97 -7.17 -2.00
C ARG A 28 -8.04 -6.62 -0.58
N VAL A 29 -7.14 -5.69 -0.25
CA VAL A 29 -7.20 -4.91 1.00
C VAL A 29 -8.24 -3.80 0.82
N THR A 30 -9.14 -3.67 1.80
CA THR A 30 -10.29 -2.75 1.71
C THR A 30 -10.15 -1.50 2.57
N THR A 31 -9.04 -1.35 3.29
CA THR A 31 -8.79 -0.22 4.19
C THR A 31 -8.08 0.96 3.52
N THR A 32 -7.78 0.86 2.22
CA THR A 32 -7.10 1.90 1.44
C THR A 32 -7.94 2.29 0.22
N ALA A 33 -7.78 3.52 -0.25
CA ALA A 33 -8.34 4.02 -1.51
C ALA A 33 -7.64 3.42 -2.74
N PHE A 34 -6.39 3.00 -2.59
CA PHE A 34 -5.64 2.32 -3.65
C PHE A 34 -5.95 0.82 -3.73
N GLU A 35 -5.80 0.27 -4.93
CA GLU A 35 -5.96 -1.17 -5.14
C GLU A 35 -4.73 -1.91 -4.63
N GLY A 36 -4.82 -2.46 -3.42
CA GLY A 36 -3.84 -3.38 -2.85
C GLY A 36 -4.32 -4.82 -2.92
N THR A 37 -3.56 -5.69 -3.58
CA THR A 37 -3.86 -7.13 -3.69
C THR A 37 -2.76 -7.98 -3.08
N VAL A 38 -3.15 -9.14 -2.56
CA VAL A 38 -2.23 -10.13 -1.98
C VAL A 38 -2.48 -11.49 -2.60
N THR A 39 -1.41 -12.13 -3.05
CA THR A 39 -1.39 -13.53 -3.47
C THR A 39 -0.47 -14.34 -2.56
N ALA A 40 -0.64 -15.66 -2.57
CA ALA A 40 0.23 -16.54 -1.82
C ALA A 40 0.48 -17.86 -2.56
N THR A 41 1.68 -18.39 -2.43
CA THR A 41 2.11 -19.68 -3.01
C THR A 41 2.90 -20.50 -2.00
N ASP A 42 2.93 -21.82 -2.15
CA ASP A 42 3.77 -22.67 -1.32
C ASP A 42 5.26 -22.30 -1.44
N ALA A 43 5.98 -22.33 -0.32
CA ALA A 43 7.42 -22.05 -0.24
C ALA A 43 8.15 -23.19 0.49
N PRO A 44 9.50 -23.27 0.39
CA PRO A 44 10.28 -24.27 1.11
C PRO A 44 10.10 -24.15 2.64
N GLU A 45 10.39 -25.24 3.34
CA GLU A 45 10.58 -25.24 4.80
C GLU A 45 9.43 -24.57 5.58
N TRP A 46 8.23 -25.16 5.52
CA TRP A 46 7.03 -24.79 6.32
C TRP A 46 6.57 -23.33 6.17
N ARG A 47 7.05 -22.61 5.16
CA ARG A 47 6.66 -21.24 4.85
C ARG A 47 5.70 -21.15 3.68
N THR A 48 5.07 -20.01 3.58
CA THR A 48 4.30 -19.57 2.43
C THR A 48 4.94 -18.29 1.90
N ALA A 49 5.09 -18.18 0.59
CA ALA A 49 5.51 -16.96 -0.08
C ALA A 49 4.29 -16.10 -0.37
N TYR A 50 4.41 -14.81 -0.08
CA TYR A 50 3.36 -13.82 -0.26
C TYR A 50 3.87 -12.72 -1.18
N THR A 51 3.01 -12.28 -2.08
CA THR A 51 3.26 -11.12 -2.94
C THR A 51 2.17 -10.10 -2.70
N VAL A 52 2.56 -8.90 -2.26
CA VAL A 52 1.68 -7.75 -2.11
C VAL A 52 1.94 -6.82 -3.29
N THR A 53 0.89 -6.47 -4.02
CA THR A 53 0.94 -5.53 -5.12
C THR A 53 -0.01 -4.38 -4.86
N VAL A 54 0.48 -3.14 -4.91
CA VAL A 54 -0.34 -1.92 -4.77
C VAL A 54 -0.27 -1.12 -6.06
N ARG A 55 -1.43 -0.72 -6.57
CA ARG A 55 -1.59 0.15 -7.74
C ARG A 55 -2.11 1.50 -7.30
N ALA A 56 -1.27 2.52 -7.46
CA ALA A 56 -1.59 3.92 -7.18
C ALA A 56 -1.44 4.74 -8.48
N PRO A 57 -2.14 5.87 -8.65
CA PRO A 57 -1.92 6.74 -9.78
C PRO A 57 -0.51 7.34 -9.75
N THR A 58 0.06 7.65 -10.91
CA THR A 58 1.21 8.54 -11.01
C THR A 58 0.79 9.96 -10.64
N LEU A 59 1.75 10.81 -10.23
CA LEU A 59 1.46 12.21 -9.90
C LEU A 59 0.72 12.95 -11.04
N PRO A 60 1.12 12.86 -12.34
CA PRO A 60 0.36 13.45 -13.43
C PRO A 60 -1.05 12.89 -13.59
N ALA A 61 -1.25 11.58 -13.36
CA ALA A 61 -2.57 10.96 -13.47
C ALA A 61 -3.52 11.33 -12.30
N ALA A 62 -2.96 11.83 -11.20
CA ALA A 62 -3.71 12.26 -10.03
C ALA A 62 -3.99 13.76 -9.99
N THR A 63 -3.50 14.53 -10.97
CA THR A 63 -3.57 15.99 -10.97
C THR A 63 -4.35 16.50 -12.18
N VAL A 64 -5.09 17.59 -11.96
CA VAL A 64 -5.93 18.20 -13.01
C VAL A 64 -5.07 18.88 -14.08
N ASP A 65 -3.99 19.51 -13.65
CA ASP A 65 -3.06 20.26 -14.50
C ASP A 65 -1.75 19.50 -14.72
N ASP A 66 -1.08 19.78 -15.84
CA ASP A 66 0.22 19.20 -16.16
C ASP A 66 1.28 19.50 -15.07
N VAL A 67 1.92 18.43 -14.60
CA VAL A 67 3.04 18.50 -13.66
C VAL A 67 4.34 18.45 -14.43
N GLY A 68 5.26 19.38 -14.15
CA GLY A 68 6.55 19.43 -14.84
C GLY A 68 7.43 18.20 -14.54
N ASP A 69 8.13 17.70 -15.55
CA ASP A 69 8.92 16.45 -15.50
C ASP A 69 9.85 16.36 -14.29
N ALA A 70 10.53 17.45 -13.94
CA ALA A 70 11.44 17.48 -12.79
C ALA A 70 10.74 17.20 -11.45
N VAL A 71 9.49 17.63 -11.30
CA VAL A 71 8.66 17.37 -10.11
C VAL A 71 8.20 15.92 -10.11
N VAL A 72 7.76 15.41 -11.27
CA VAL A 72 7.31 14.02 -11.44
C VAL A 72 8.43 13.04 -11.08
N ASP A 73 9.64 13.29 -11.57
CA ASP A 73 10.80 12.44 -11.30
C ASP A 73 11.27 12.54 -9.84
N GLY A 74 11.42 13.75 -9.30
CA GLY A 74 11.82 13.93 -7.90
C GLY A 74 10.81 13.34 -6.91
N TRP A 75 9.52 13.43 -7.21
CA TRP A 75 8.45 12.80 -6.43
C TRP A 75 8.59 11.28 -6.45
N PHE A 76 8.71 10.67 -7.63
CA PHE A 76 8.79 9.22 -7.76
C PHE A 76 10.06 8.62 -7.13
N GLU A 77 11.21 9.28 -7.31
CA GLU A 77 12.46 8.88 -6.66
C GLU A 77 12.36 8.94 -5.13
N THR A 78 11.61 9.91 -4.60
CA THR A 78 11.40 10.05 -3.16
C THR A 78 10.42 9.02 -2.64
N LEU A 79 9.31 8.79 -3.34
CA LEU A 79 8.34 7.74 -3.04
C LEU A 79 9.05 6.38 -2.97
N THR A 80 9.79 6.03 -4.03
CA THR A 80 10.51 4.75 -4.12
C THR A 80 11.46 4.53 -2.95
N ARG A 81 12.25 5.56 -2.57
CA ARG A 81 13.18 5.44 -1.44
C ARG A 81 12.49 5.26 -0.10
N ARG A 82 11.34 5.90 0.12
CA ARG A 82 10.58 5.76 1.38
C ARG A 82 9.86 4.42 1.47
N LEU A 83 9.34 3.93 0.36
CA LEU A 83 8.65 2.64 0.29
C LEU A 83 9.57 1.45 0.63
N GLU A 84 10.88 1.58 0.44
CA GLU A 84 11.87 0.57 0.91
C GLU A 84 11.82 0.33 2.43
N ASP A 85 11.37 1.33 3.21
CA ASP A 85 11.32 1.25 4.68
C ASP A 85 10.07 0.55 5.21
N ALA A 86 9.13 0.12 4.35
CA ALA A 86 7.87 -0.53 4.75
C ALA A 86 8.01 -1.70 5.75
N PRO A 87 9.03 -2.59 5.66
CA PRO A 87 9.24 -3.66 6.65
C PRO A 87 9.37 -3.15 8.09
N GLN A 88 9.87 -1.92 8.28
CA GLN A 88 10.07 -1.31 9.60
C GLN A 88 8.75 -0.91 10.28
N SER A 89 7.65 -0.80 9.53
CA SER A 89 6.32 -0.45 10.05
C SER A 89 5.51 -1.65 10.55
N THR A 90 6.02 -2.87 10.35
CA THR A 90 5.34 -4.08 10.78
C THR A 90 5.67 -4.44 12.23
N ARG A 91 4.73 -5.09 12.92
CA ARG A 91 4.93 -5.54 14.32
C ARG A 91 5.82 -6.78 14.44
N THR A 92 6.26 -7.35 13.32
CA THR A 92 7.04 -8.58 13.24
C THR A 92 8.15 -8.33 12.26
N ALA A 93 9.39 -8.77 12.54
CA ALA A 93 10.46 -8.60 11.57
C ALA A 93 10.14 -9.36 10.28
N VAL A 94 10.19 -8.67 9.15
CA VAL A 94 9.96 -9.23 7.82
C VAL A 94 11.19 -8.97 6.97
N ASP A 95 11.80 -10.04 6.48
CA ASP A 95 12.81 -9.98 5.44
C ASP A 95 12.11 -10.06 4.07
N LEU A 96 12.38 -9.08 3.20
CA LEU A 96 11.85 -9.09 1.84
C LEU A 96 12.68 -10.04 0.97
N GLY A 97 12.00 -10.94 0.27
CA GLY A 97 12.56 -11.69 -0.86
C GLY A 97 12.67 -10.84 -2.12
N GLY A 98 11.87 -9.78 -2.22
CA GLY A 98 11.84 -8.86 -3.35
C GLY A 98 11.11 -7.56 -3.02
N TYR A 99 11.54 -6.48 -3.68
CA TYR A 99 10.94 -5.15 -3.62
C TYR A 99 11.09 -4.47 -4.98
N ALA A 100 10.00 -3.90 -5.50
CA ALA A 100 10.01 -3.14 -6.74
C ALA A 100 8.98 -2.01 -6.72
N VAL A 101 9.33 -0.88 -7.34
CA VAL A 101 8.42 0.22 -7.64
C VAL A 101 8.61 0.60 -9.10
N GLU A 102 7.56 0.44 -9.89
CA GLU A 102 7.62 0.60 -11.34
C GLU A 102 6.51 1.55 -11.82
N ARG A 103 6.78 2.29 -12.89
CA ARG A 103 5.76 3.08 -13.60
C ARG A 103 5.22 2.24 -14.75
N ASP A 104 3.92 2.01 -14.76
CA ASP A 104 3.18 1.37 -15.85
C ASP A 104 2.13 2.37 -16.37
N GLY A 105 2.55 3.19 -17.33
CA GLY A 105 1.72 4.29 -17.85
C GLY A 105 1.32 5.27 -16.75
N GLU A 106 0.02 5.35 -16.49
CA GLU A 106 -0.59 6.23 -15.49
C GLU A 106 -0.56 5.66 -14.06
N THR A 107 -0.03 4.45 -13.88
CA THR A 107 0.00 3.73 -12.60
C THR A 107 1.42 3.57 -12.08
N VAL A 108 1.61 3.77 -10.77
CA VAL A 108 2.75 3.27 -10.01
C VAL A 108 2.37 1.91 -9.42
N VAL A 109 3.15 0.89 -9.74
CA VAL A 109 2.99 -0.48 -9.23
C VAL A 109 4.07 -0.74 -8.20
N VAL A 110 3.66 -0.96 -6.94
CA VAL A 110 4.55 -1.30 -5.83
C VAL A 110 4.40 -2.79 -5.53
N THR A 111 5.50 -3.52 -5.46
CA THR A 111 5.51 -4.95 -5.15
C THR A 111 6.42 -5.26 -3.96
N TYR A 112 5.90 -5.99 -2.99
CA TYR A 112 6.66 -6.59 -1.89
C TYR A 112 6.50 -8.10 -1.90
N GLU A 113 7.62 -8.82 -1.86
CA GLU A 113 7.65 -10.27 -1.77
C GLU A 113 8.28 -10.68 -0.45
N PHE A 114 7.63 -11.57 0.30
CA PHE A 114 8.14 -12.04 1.59
C PHE A 114 7.64 -13.45 1.91
N GLU A 115 8.30 -14.12 2.83
CA GLU A 115 7.92 -15.45 3.29
C GLU A 115 7.62 -15.45 4.78
N LEU A 116 6.50 -16.08 5.18
CA LEU A 116 6.15 -16.26 6.58
C LEU A 116 5.53 -17.63 6.82
N GLY A 117 5.79 -18.21 7.99
CA GLY A 117 5.20 -19.48 8.41
C GLY A 117 3.81 -19.35 9.05
N SER A 118 3.39 -18.14 9.45
CA SER A 118 2.08 -17.88 10.04
C SER A 118 1.24 -17.05 9.08
N ALA A 119 0.17 -17.65 8.55
CA ALA A 119 -0.76 -17.00 7.64
C ALA A 119 -1.49 -15.80 8.28
N ASP A 120 -1.91 -15.91 9.54
CA ASP A 120 -2.51 -14.78 10.28
C ASP A 120 -1.55 -13.58 10.42
N THR A 121 -0.26 -13.87 10.64
CA THR A 121 0.76 -12.82 10.73
C THR A 121 1.02 -12.21 9.36
N ALA A 122 1.07 -13.03 8.31
CA ALA A 122 1.21 -12.58 6.94
C ALA A 122 0.06 -11.68 6.49
N ALA A 123 -1.19 -11.99 6.85
CA ALA A 123 -2.34 -11.13 6.56
C ALA A 123 -2.18 -9.73 7.18
N ARG A 124 -1.73 -9.64 8.43
CA ARG A 124 -1.48 -8.34 9.09
C ARG A 124 -0.32 -7.59 8.44
N VAL A 125 0.77 -8.27 8.11
CA VAL A 125 1.92 -7.69 7.40
C VAL A 125 1.49 -7.14 6.03
N ALA A 126 0.73 -7.92 5.26
CA ALA A 126 0.28 -7.52 3.96
C ALA A 126 -0.62 -6.28 4.02
N LYS A 127 -1.57 -6.23 4.97
CA LYS A 127 -2.36 -5.03 5.25
C LYS A 127 -1.47 -3.83 5.56
N THR A 128 -0.49 -4.00 6.45
CA THR A 128 0.46 -2.93 6.81
C THR A 128 1.23 -2.42 5.59
N PHE A 129 1.67 -3.29 4.67
CA PHE A 129 2.35 -2.85 3.46
C PHE A 129 1.45 -2.03 2.53
N VAL A 130 0.19 -2.44 2.34
CA VAL A 130 -0.75 -1.67 1.53
C VAL A 130 -1.03 -0.29 2.15
N GLU A 131 -1.30 -0.24 3.46
CA GLU A 131 -1.53 1.02 4.18
C GLU A 131 -0.28 1.92 4.20
N TYR A 132 0.90 1.33 4.30
CA TYR A 132 2.16 2.07 4.24
C TYR A 132 2.37 2.74 2.88
N VAL A 133 1.99 2.07 1.78
CA VAL A 133 2.05 2.67 0.43
C VAL A 133 1.14 3.89 0.33
N GLU A 134 -0.10 3.79 0.80
CA GLU A 134 -1.04 4.91 0.81
C GLU A 134 -0.52 6.07 1.67
N GLY A 135 -0.10 5.79 2.91
CA GLY A 135 0.46 6.82 3.79
C GLY A 135 1.66 7.53 3.18
N THR A 136 2.61 6.77 2.62
CA THR A 136 3.81 7.34 1.98
C THR A 136 3.45 8.17 0.75
N TYR A 137 2.45 7.75 -0.02
CA TYR A 137 1.93 8.52 -1.15
C TYR A 137 1.37 9.87 -0.69
N VAL A 138 0.55 9.86 0.36
CA VAL A 138 -0.05 11.06 0.95
C VAL A 138 1.02 12.02 1.49
N GLU A 139 2.04 11.49 2.18
CA GLU A 139 3.20 12.27 2.62
C GLU A 139 4.03 12.84 1.45
N GLY A 140 3.89 12.27 0.26
CA GLY A 140 4.53 12.71 -0.97
C GLY A 140 3.75 13.74 -1.77
N ILE A 141 2.52 14.12 -1.36
CA ILE A 141 1.69 15.10 -2.08
C ILE A 141 2.43 16.43 -2.24
N VAL A 142 2.43 16.95 -3.46
CA VAL A 142 3.07 18.21 -3.82
C VAL A 142 2.07 19.37 -3.66
N PRO A 143 2.35 20.37 -2.81
CA PRO A 143 1.47 21.53 -2.65
C PRO A 143 1.38 22.38 -3.93
N GLY A 144 0.22 23.02 -4.14
CA GLY A 144 -0.01 23.93 -5.25
C GLY A 144 -0.56 23.29 -6.52
N TYR A 145 -0.90 22.01 -6.46
CA TYR A 145 -1.63 21.28 -7.50
C TYR A 145 -3.04 20.92 -7.01
N ASP A 146 -4.00 20.91 -7.93
CA ASP A 146 -5.34 20.38 -7.72
C ASP A 146 -5.34 18.88 -8.07
N TYR A 147 -5.88 18.07 -7.16
CA TYR A 147 -5.89 16.61 -7.29
C TYR A 147 -7.29 16.10 -7.65
N GLU A 148 -7.33 14.94 -8.32
CA GLU A 148 -8.56 14.27 -8.73
C GLU A 148 -8.59 12.77 -8.36
N GLY A 149 -9.76 12.16 -8.53
CA GLY A 149 -9.99 10.75 -8.21
C GLY A 149 -9.73 10.43 -6.73
N PRO A 150 -9.18 9.23 -6.41
CA PRO A 150 -8.99 8.81 -5.02
C PRO A 150 -8.01 9.70 -4.26
N VAL A 151 -7.10 10.40 -4.96
CA VAL A 151 -6.10 11.25 -4.31
C VAL A 151 -6.73 12.54 -3.77
N ALA A 152 -7.76 13.06 -4.44
CA ALA A 152 -8.50 14.22 -3.93
C ALA A 152 -9.09 13.95 -2.54
N GLU A 153 -9.73 12.79 -2.36
CA GLU A 153 -10.32 12.39 -1.08
C GLU A 153 -9.25 12.23 0.01
N LEU A 154 -8.10 11.64 -0.33
CA LEU A 154 -6.96 11.51 0.60
C LEU A 154 -6.39 12.88 1.02
N VAL A 155 -6.27 13.81 0.08
CA VAL A 155 -5.82 15.20 0.34
C VAL A 155 -6.80 15.89 1.30
N GLU A 156 -8.11 15.80 1.05
CA GLU A 156 -9.15 16.38 1.90
C GLU A 156 -9.09 15.80 3.32
N GLN A 157 -8.99 14.48 3.45
CA GLN A 157 -8.89 13.81 4.74
C GLN A 157 -7.65 14.26 5.52
N ALA A 158 -6.48 14.31 4.88
CA ALA A 158 -5.25 14.76 5.52
C ALA A 158 -5.33 16.22 6.01
N GLN A 159 -6.04 17.10 5.28
CA GLN A 159 -6.28 18.47 5.70
C GLN A 159 -7.21 18.56 6.91
N HIS A 160 -8.24 17.71 6.97
CA HIS A 160 -9.14 17.63 8.11
C HIS A 160 -8.40 17.18 9.37
N ASP A 161 -7.59 16.12 9.28
CA ASP A 161 -6.81 15.60 10.40
C ASP A 161 -5.77 16.61 10.91
N ALA A 162 -5.17 17.41 10.01
CA ALA A 162 -4.28 18.51 10.38
C ALA A 162 -5.01 19.69 11.04
N GLY A 163 -6.27 19.93 10.70
CA GLY A 163 -7.11 21.00 11.24
C GLY A 163 -7.65 20.74 12.64
N ASP A 164 -7.96 19.49 12.98
CA ASP A 164 -8.45 19.10 14.33
C ASP A 164 -7.35 19.09 15.40
N GLY A 165 -6.07 19.16 15.02
CA GLY A 165 -4.94 19.40 15.93
C GLY A 165 -4.85 20.83 16.48
N GLY A 166 -5.74 21.73 16.05
CA GLY A 166 -5.69 23.18 16.30
C GLY A 166 -6.66 23.72 17.34
N ALA A 167 -7.05 22.98 18.39
CA ALA A 167 -7.84 23.54 19.50
C ALA A 167 -7.63 22.83 20.86
N GLY A 168 -6.40 22.42 21.17
CA GLY A 168 -6.03 21.95 22.51
C GLY A 168 -5.52 23.10 23.38
N GLY A 169 -6.43 23.84 24.00
CA GLY A 169 -6.09 24.92 24.94
C GLY A 169 -5.06 24.47 25.99
N THR A 170 -3.99 25.24 26.13
CA THR A 170 -3.03 25.10 27.22
C THR A 170 -3.75 25.31 28.55
N PRO A 171 -3.75 24.35 29.49
CA PRO A 171 -4.33 24.60 30.80
C PRO A 171 -3.46 25.60 31.57
N LEU A 172 -4.10 26.69 32.03
CA LEU A 172 -3.67 27.52 33.15
C LEU A 172 -4.53 27.18 34.36
#